data_AF-A0A494RG35-F1
#
_entry.id   AF-A0A494RG35-F1
#
_cell.length_a   1.000
_cell.length_b   1.000
_cell.length_c   1.000
_cell.angle_alpha   90.00
_cell.angle_beta   90.00
_cell.angle_gamma   90.00
#
_symmetry.space_group_name_H-M   'P 1'
#
loop_
_entity.id
_entity.type
_entity.pdbx_description
1 polymer ?
#
loop_
_entity_poly.entity_id
_entity_poly.type
_entity_poly.pdbx_seq_one_letter_code
_entity_poly.pdbx_strand_id
1 'polypeptide(L)'
;MLTPGADPAREMAVTFRTDTRQQASQLQLAPALDGPQLAKAAHEVEGTSISLDNENGAALFHQVRLHDLQPGTAYVYRVKGSDGWSEWLQFHTAAEGFKPFNFIYMGDVQNDILSLASRSIRQALQSVANPALIVHAGDLVSQREDLVHDDQWGEWNQAGGFNYAMIPQVLAAGNHEYLDGLNPDGSETRTLGPHWSRQFALPQNGVEGVKDTTYFVDYQGVRFIVLDGTSALDMGTLDQQTRWLEQSLKTSPARWNIVVTHQPVFTCARPEDTEPLKTAWKPLFERYAVDLVLQGHDHCYSRVTNEAGRVAAKAARVGGKVQGPVYMVSVAGSKMYDLNDRAHQQPDRSAEETQLYQTVDVQDSRLKVRSYTAAGKLYDAFDLERDGKNRNHLREPVKNLPAERACTQTAGPDGFACSSRAK
;
A
#
# COMPACT_ATOMS: atom_id res chain seq x y z
N MET A 1 -10.12 10.10 6.69
CA MET A 1 -8.88 9.34 6.46
C MET A 1 -7.69 10.27 6.45
N LEU A 2 -6.54 9.77 6.86
CA LEU A 2 -5.27 10.49 6.89
C LEU A 2 -4.35 9.98 5.78
N THR A 3 -3.75 10.89 5.02
CA THR A 3 -2.69 10.61 4.03
C THR A 3 -1.46 11.47 4.32
N PRO A 4 -0.24 10.94 4.07
CA PRO A 4 0.97 11.73 4.22
C PRO A 4 1.11 12.77 3.08
N GLY A 5 1.75 13.91 3.39
CA GLY A 5 2.35 14.76 2.35
C GLY A 5 3.67 14.19 1.83
N ALA A 6 4.40 14.96 1.03
CA ALA A 6 5.70 14.50 0.51
C ALA A 6 6.74 14.40 1.64
N ASP A 7 6.69 15.35 2.58
CA ASP A 7 7.43 15.35 3.86
C ASP A 7 6.45 15.20 5.04
N PRO A 8 6.18 13.97 5.51
CA PRO A 8 5.27 13.72 6.64
C PRO A 8 5.75 14.26 7.98
N ALA A 9 6.95 14.83 8.06
CA ALA A 9 7.40 15.54 9.25
C ALA A 9 6.71 16.92 9.36
N ARG A 10 6.24 17.46 8.23
CA ARG A 10 5.70 18.82 8.10
C ARG A 10 4.36 18.89 7.39
N GLU A 11 3.98 17.83 6.68
CA GLU A 11 2.82 17.79 5.80
C GLU A 11 1.97 16.55 6.03
N MET A 12 0.67 16.75 6.22
CA MET A 12 -0.34 15.69 6.25
C MET A 12 -1.58 16.16 5.50
N ALA A 13 -2.47 15.26 5.12
CA ALA A 13 -3.77 15.63 4.59
C ALA A 13 -4.88 14.77 5.19
N VAL A 14 -6.02 15.40 5.40
CA VAL A 14 -7.23 14.78 5.94
C VAL A 14 -8.31 14.83 4.88
N THR A 15 -8.90 13.68 4.60
CA THR A 15 -10.11 13.57 3.78
C THR A 15 -11.30 13.08 4.59
N PHE A 16 -12.49 13.59 4.33
CA PHE A 16 -13.70 13.13 5.02
C PHE A 16 -14.95 13.33 4.16
N ARG A 17 -15.97 12.50 4.35
CA ARG A 17 -17.24 12.56 3.64
C ARG A 17 -18.33 13.12 4.55
N THR A 18 -19.19 13.98 4.01
CA THR A 18 -20.41 14.46 4.69
C THR A 18 -21.61 14.36 3.77
N ASP A 19 -22.80 14.59 4.34
CA ASP A 19 -23.96 14.94 3.53
C ASP A 19 -23.77 16.28 2.80
N THR A 20 -24.73 16.60 1.94
CA THR A 20 -24.72 17.81 1.10
C THR A 20 -25.09 19.10 1.86
N ARG A 21 -25.43 19.05 3.16
CA ARG A 21 -25.69 20.26 3.97
C ARG A 21 -24.39 20.92 4.41
N GLN A 22 -23.33 20.14 4.63
CA GLN A 22 -22.01 20.66 5.02
C GLN A 22 -21.20 21.06 3.78
N GLN A 23 -21.41 22.29 3.30
CA GLN A 23 -20.77 22.81 2.09
C GLN A 23 -19.28 23.18 2.30
N ALA A 24 -18.92 23.63 3.50
CA ALA A 24 -17.56 24.05 3.82
C ALA A 24 -16.68 22.87 4.26
N SER A 25 -15.47 22.77 3.71
CA SER A 25 -14.43 21.84 4.16
C SER A 25 -13.67 22.49 5.32
N GLN A 26 -13.91 22.03 6.54
CA GLN A 26 -13.34 22.61 7.76
C GLN A 26 -12.91 21.52 8.74
N LEU A 27 -11.74 21.70 9.34
CA LEU A 27 -11.30 20.94 10.49
C LEU A 27 -10.70 21.87 11.55
N GLN A 28 -10.60 21.36 12.78
CA GLN A 28 -9.79 21.98 13.84
C GLN A 28 -8.54 21.16 14.08
N LEU A 29 -7.39 21.81 14.23
CA LEU A 29 -6.09 21.21 14.50
C LEU A 29 -5.46 21.83 15.75
N ALA A 30 -4.86 21.00 16.60
CA ALA A 30 -4.06 21.44 17.74
C ALA A 30 -2.89 20.45 17.99
N PRO A 31 -1.79 20.89 18.62
CA PRO A 31 -0.90 19.96 19.29
C PRO A 31 -1.69 19.12 20.31
N ALA A 32 -1.35 17.83 20.44
CA ALA A 32 -1.94 16.99 21.47
C ALA A 32 -1.56 17.52 22.87
N LEU A 33 -2.50 17.44 23.82
CA LEU A 33 -2.29 17.81 25.22
C LEU A 33 -2.64 16.59 26.10
N ASP A 34 -1.94 16.45 27.23
CA ASP A 34 -2.26 15.41 28.22
C ASP A 34 -3.63 15.64 28.90
N GLY A 35 -4.07 16.90 28.95
CA GLY A 35 -5.34 17.31 29.55
C GLY A 35 -6.48 17.46 28.52
N PRO A 36 -7.75 17.48 28.97
CA PRO A 36 -8.92 17.46 28.08
C PRO A 36 -9.21 18.79 27.36
N GLN A 37 -8.39 19.83 27.56
CA GLN A 37 -8.66 21.19 27.07
C GLN A 37 -8.17 21.42 25.63
N LEU A 38 -8.19 20.37 24.79
CA LEU A 38 -7.69 20.38 23.41
C LEU A 38 -8.26 21.55 22.58
N ALA A 39 -9.57 21.82 22.73
CA ALA A 39 -10.27 22.87 22.00
C ALA A 39 -9.71 24.28 22.25
N LYS A 40 -9.01 24.54 23.37
CA LYS A 40 -8.44 25.87 23.66
C LYS A 40 -7.18 26.18 22.85
N ALA A 41 -6.48 25.16 22.39
CA ALA A 41 -5.28 25.28 21.57
C ALA A 41 -5.56 25.05 20.07
N ALA A 42 -6.81 24.75 19.73
CA ALA A 42 -7.20 24.44 18.37
C ALA A 42 -7.40 25.69 17.53
N HIS A 43 -6.96 25.62 16.28
CA HIS A 43 -7.27 26.59 15.23
C HIS A 43 -7.98 25.88 14.08
N GLU A 44 -8.77 26.64 13.32
CA GLU A 44 -9.48 26.10 12.17
C GLU A 44 -8.60 26.11 10.93
N VAL A 45 -8.71 25.05 10.13
CA VAL A 45 -8.05 24.89 8.84
C VAL A 45 -9.13 24.56 7.83
N GLU A 46 -9.16 25.34 6.74
CA GLU A 46 -10.09 25.15 5.65
C GLU A 46 -9.48 24.29 4.54
N GLY A 47 -10.35 23.72 3.71
CA GLY A 47 -9.95 22.89 2.59
C GLY A 47 -10.87 23.06 1.39
N THR A 48 -10.88 22.05 0.53
CA THR A 48 -11.74 21.99 -0.66
C THR A 48 -12.81 20.93 -0.50
N SER A 49 -13.95 21.15 -1.14
CA SER A 49 -15.08 20.21 -1.21
C SER A 49 -15.30 19.78 -2.65
N ILE A 50 -15.51 18.49 -2.87
CA ILE A 50 -15.75 17.89 -4.18
C ILE A 50 -17.01 17.04 -4.06
N SER A 51 -18.02 17.32 -4.88
CA SER A 51 -19.23 16.50 -4.92
C SER A 51 -19.01 15.20 -5.70
N LEU A 52 -19.73 14.17 -5.31
CA LEU A 52 -19.93 12.96 -6.10
C LEU A 52 -21.40 12.55 -5.99
N ASP A 53 -22.01 12.31 -7.14
CA ASP A 53 -23.30 11.64 -7.22
C ASP A 53 -23.05 10.18 -7.62
N ASN A 54 -23.67 9.25 -6.91
CA ASN A 54 -23.46 7.82 -7.07
C ASN A 54 -24.75 7.05 -6.76
N GLU A 55 -24.70 5.72 -6.83
CA GLU A 55 -25.85 4.84 -6.57
C GLU A 55 -26.50 5.02 -5.18
N ASN A 56 -25.76 5.54 -4.20
CA ASN A 56 -26.25 5.83 -2.84
C ASN A 56 -26.67 7.31 -2.65
N GLY A 57 -26.61 8.11 -3.72
CA GLY A 57 -26.96 9.52 -3.76
C GLY A 57 -25.78 10.47 -3.53
N ALA A 58 -26.07 11.77 -3.69
CA ALA A 58 -25.05 12.81 -3.62
C ALA A 58 -24.39 12.93 -2.24
N ALA A 59 -23.06 13.04 -2.24
CA ALA A 59 -22.25 13.35 -1.06
C ALA A 59 -21.17 14.39 -1.36
N LEU A 60 -20.67 15.03 -0.32
CA LEU A 60 -19.51 15.92 -0.39
C LEU A 60 -18.30 15.23 0.23
N PHE A 61 -17.19 15.27 -0.50
CA PHE A 61 -15.88 14.83 -0.06
C PHE A 61 -15.01 16.05 0.17
N HIS A 62 -14.48 16.16 1.37
CA HIS A 62 -13.68 17.28 1.84
C HIS A 62 -12.22 16.87 1.88
N GLN A 63 -11.33 17.75 1.45
CA GLN A 63 -9.89 17.59 1.58
C GLN A 63 -9.28 18.80 2.26
N VAL A 64 -8.52 18.56 3.33
CA VAL A 64 -7.77 19.61 4.02
C VAL A 64 -6.30 19.20 4.03
N ARG A 65 -5.43 20.09 3.55
CA ARG A 65 -3.97 19.90 3.58
C ARG A 65 -3.40 20.67 4.76
N LEU A 66 -2.61 19.97 5.57
CA LEU A 66 -1.94 20.49 6.74
C LEU A 66 -0.48 20.69 6.40
N HIS A 67 0.02 21.90 6.62
CA HIS A 67 1.40 22.31 6.35
C HIS A 67 2.03 22.88 7.62
N ASP A 68 3.33 23.15 7.58
CA ASP A 68 4.10 23.76 8.66
C ASP A 68 3.99 23.03 10.01
N LEU A 69 3.70 21.72 9.97
CA LEU A 69 3.66 20.88 11.16
C LEU A 69 5.06 20.72 11.75
N GLN A 70 5.12 20.54 13.06
CA GLN A 70 6.38 20.30 13.74
C GLN A 70 6.76 18.82 13.63
N PRO A 71 8.02 18.49 13.25
CA PRO A 71 8.49 17.11 13.20
C PRO A 71 8.34 16.38 14.55
N GLY A 72 8.04 15.08 14.49
CA GLY A 72 7.99 14.19 15.65
C GLY A 72 6.98 14.61 16.72
N THR A 73 5.88 15.25 16.32
CA THR A 73 4.91 15.88 17.21
C THR A 73 3.56 15.18 17.10
N ALA A 74 2.92 14.98 18.25
CA ALA A 74 1.55 14.50 18.35
C ALA A 74 0.57 15.65 18.08
N TYR A 75 -0.35 15.46 17.15
CA TYR A 75 -1.42 16.40 16.84
C TYR A 75 -2.78 15.74 17.03
N VAL A 76 -3.77 16.53 17.43
CA VAL A 76 -5.18 16.16 17.41
C VAL A 76 -5.94 16.99 16.39
N TYR A 77 -6.91 16.37 15.73
CA TYR A 77 -7.83 17.06 14.84
C TYR A 77 -9.25 16.53 14.99
N ARG A 78 -10.22 17.31 14.50
CA ARG A 78 -11.61 16.88 14.32
C ARG A 78 -12.22 17.61 13.13
N VAL A 79 -13.15 16.97 12.45
CA VAL A 79 -13.74 17.49 11.20
C VAL A 79 -15.14 18.03 11.45
N LYS A 80 -15.55 19.02 10.66
CA LYS A 80 -16.87 19.64 10.74
C LYS A 80 -17.87 18.88 9.86
N GLY A 81 -18.94 18.39 10.45
CA GLY A 81 -20.15 17.92 9.77
C GLY A 81 -21.30 18.92 9.91
N SER A 82 -22.40 18.62 9.21
CA SER A 82 -23.61 19.44 9.17
C SER A 82 -24.23 19.65 10.55
N ASP A 83 -24.23 18.60 11.38
CA ASP A 83 -24.85 18.61 12.71
C ASP A 83 -23.85 18.77 13.87
N GLY A 84 -22.56 19.01 13.59
CA GLY A 84 -21.57 19.12 14.67
C GLY A 84 -20.13 18.85 14.27
N TRP A 85 -19.29 18.65 15.27
CA TRP A 85 -17.91 18.23 15.10
C TRP A 85 -17.81 16.73 15.36
N SER A 86 -16.89 16.05 14.66
CA SER A 86 -16.49 14.69 15.03
C SER A 86 -15.84 14.65 16.41
N GLU A 87 -15.56 13.44 16.88
CA GLU A 87 -14.59 13.19 17.95
C GLU A 87 -13.20 13.75 17.58
N TRP A 88 -12.35 13.90 18.61
CA TRP A 88 -10.93 14.17 18.40
C TRP A 88 -10.21 12.90 17.98
N LEU A 89 -9.47 13.01 16.89
CA LEU A 89 -8.60 11.99 16.31
C LEU A 89 -7.16 12.46 16.48
N GLN A 90 -6.23 11.54 16.68
CA GLN A 90 -4.82 11.87 16.92
C GLN A 90 -3.92 11.25 15.85
N PHE A 91 -2.91 11.98 15.41
CA PHE A 91 -1.83 11.45 14.58
C PHE A 91 -0.48 11.97 15.06
N HIS A 92 0.61 11.38 14.55
CA HIS A 92 1.97 11.83 14.80
C HIS A 92 2.66 12.14 13.47
N THR A 93 3.32 13.28 13.40
CA THR A 93 4.22 13.59 12.28
C THR A 93 5.47 12.74 12.35
N ALA A 94 6.08 12.48 11.19
CA ALA A 94 7.40 11.86 11.14
C ALA A 94 8.42 12.73 11.91
N ALA A 95 9.41 12.11 12.53
CA ALA A 95 10.54 12.84 13.08
C ALA A 95 11.46 13.36 11.97
N GLU A 96 12.24 14.39 12.31
CA GLU A 96 13.35 14.82 11.47
C GLU A 96 14.50 13.80 11.54
N GLY A 97 15.09 13.50 10.38
CA GLY A 97 16.12 12.49 10.26
C GLY A 97 15.61 11.05 10.46
N PHE A 98 16.54 10.11 10.65
CA PHE A 98 16.19 8.71 10.85
C PHE A 98 15.75 8.45 12.30
N LYS A 99 14.56 7.86 12.47
CA LYS A 99 14.16 7.16 13.70
C LYS A 99 13.52 5.81 13.31
N PRO A 100 13.70 4.76 14.13
CA PRO A 100 13.03 3.49 13.88
C PRO A 100 11.50 3.66 13.90
N PHE A 101 10.82 2.92 13.04
CA PHE A 101 9.36 2.86 13.00
C PHE A 101 8.89 1.53 12.43
N ASN A 102 7.60 1.26 12.54
CA ASN A 102 6.96 0.10 11.93
C ASN A 102 5.88 0.56 10.96
N PHE A 103 5.73 -0.14 9.84
CA PHE A 103 4.58 0.04 8.95
C PHE A 103 3.92 -1.31 8.62
N ILE A 104 2.65 -1.25 8.26
CA ILE A 104 1.88 -2.40 7.80
C ILE A 104 1.87 -2.38 6.26
N TYR A 105 1.99 -3.54 5.63
CA TYR A 105 1.81 -3.71 4.19
C TYR A 105 0.69 -4.72 3.92
N MET A 106 -0.18 -4.38 2.98
CA MET A 106 -1.29 -5.19 2.49
C MET A 106 -1.42 -5.03 0.97
N GLY A 107 -1.78 -6.09 0.26
CA GLY A 107 -2.23 -6.02 -1.14
C GLY A 107 -3.67 -6.52 -1.24
N ASP A 108 -4.39 -6.08 -2.25
CA ASP A 108 -5.67 -6.65 -2.71
C ASP A 108 -6.66 -6.92 -1.58
N VAL A 109 -7.32 -5.86 -1.10
CA VAL A 109 -8.37 -5.97 -0.07
C VAL A 109 -9.71 -6.37 -0.70
N GLN A 110 -9.89 -6.01 -1.96
CA GLN A 110 -11.13 -6.07 -2.72
C GLN A 110 -11.97 -7.36 -2.59
N ASN A 111 -13.28 -7.21 -2.79
CA ASN A 111 -14.33 -8.22 -2.56
C ASN A 111 -14.49 -8.62 -1.09
N ASP A 112 -15.74 -8.82 -0.66
CA ASP A 112 -16.06 -9.30 0.70
C ASP A 112 -15.30 -8.51 1.78
N ILE A 113 -15.20 -7.18 1.61
CA ILE A 113 -14.25 -6.37 2.37
C ILE A 113 -14.65 -6.40 3.84
N LEU A 114 -15.91 -6.11 4.15
CA LEU A 114 -16.36 -6.11 5.54
C LEU A 114 -16.54 -7.53 6.08
N SER A 115 -17.00 -8.48 5.26
CA SER A 115 -17.32 -9.84 5.70
C SER A 115 -16.08 -10.71 5.91
N LEU A 116 -15.00 -10.51 5.14
CA LEU A 116 -13.78 -11.33 5.20
C LEU A 116 -12.50 -10.51 5.34
N ALA A 117 -12.21 -9.56 4.44
CA ALA A 117 -10.92 -8.86 4.44
C ALA A 117 -10.68 -8.04 5.73
N SER A 118 -11.76 -7.55 6.35
CA SER A 118 -11.74 -6.76 7.58
C SER A 118 -11.05 -7.48 8.74
N ARG A 119 -11.09 -8.82 8.78
CA ARG A 119 -10.39 -9.61 9.81
C ARG A 119 -8.87 -9.50 9.66
N SER A 120 -8.36 -9.52 8.43
CA SER A 120 -6.94 -9.34 8.11
C SER A 120 -6.49 -7.93 8.46
N ILE A 121 -7.27 -6.91 8.08
CA ILE A 121 -7.01 -5.50 8.40
C ILE A 121 -6.92 -5.30 9.92
N ARG A 122 -7.92 -5.78 10.66
CA ARG A 122 -7.99 -5.62 12.12
C ARG A 122 -6.87 -6.39 12.83
N GLN A 123 -6.53 -7.59 12.37
CA GLN A 123 -5.38 -8.34 12.90
C GLN A 123 -4.06 -7.60 12.65
N ALA A 124 -3.86 -7.04 11.45
CA ALA A 124 -2.69 -6.24 11.14
C ALA A 124 -2.55 -5.03 12.08
N LEU A 125 -3.64 -4.27 12.26
CA LEU A 125 -3.70 -3.12 13.16
C LEU A 125 -3.43 -3.47 14.63
N GLN A 126 -3.81 -4.68 15.06
CA GLN A 126 -3.55 -5.17 16.42
C GLN A 126 -2.13 -5.75 16.59
N SER A 127 -1.46 -6.13 15.50
CA SER A 127 -0.16 -6.81 15.53
C SER A 127 1.03 -5.88 15.78
N VAL A 128 0.87 -4.58 15.53
CA VAL A 128 1.91 -3.57 15.67
C VAL A 128 1.43 -2.51 16.65
N ALA A 129 2.22 -2.24 17.69
CA ALA A 129 1.97 -1.10 18.56
C ALA A 129 2.24 0.20 17.79
N ASN A 130 1.19 0.98 17.53
CA ASN A 130 1.24 2.28 16.85
C ASN A 130 2.00 2.25 15.51
N PRO A 131 1.48 1.56 14.47
CA PRO A 131 2.10 1.61 13.15
C PRO A 131 2.15 3.05 12.63
N ALA A 132 3.29 3.43 12.06
CA ALA A 132 3.51 4.78 11.54
C ALA A 132 2.79 5.02 10.21
N LEU A 133 2.63 3.97 9.39
CA LEU A 133 2.02 4.00 8.08
C LEU A 133 1.29 2.67 7.80
N ILE A 134 0.30 2.72 6.92
CA ILE A 134 -0.27 1.54 6.25
C ILE A 134 -0.04 1.68 4.76
N VAL A 135 0.62 0.69 4.16
CA VAL A 135 0.97 0.65 2.74
C VAL A 135 0.06 -0.35 2.03
N HIS A 136 -0.70 0.13 1.05
CA HIS A 136 -1.60 -0.69 0.22
C HIS A 136 -1.08 -0.79 -1.21
N ALA A 137 -0.94 -2.01 -1.72
CA ALA A 137 -0.49 -2.27 -3.09
C ALA A 137 -1.63 -2.40 -4.12
N GLY A 138 -2.66 -1.54 -4.00
CA GLY A 138 -3.78 -1.47 -4.96
C GLY A 138 -4.89 -2.50 -4.76
N ASP A 139 -5.95 -2.36 -5.56
CA ASP A 139 -7.21 -3.08 -5.48
C ASP A 139 -7.81 -3.01 -4.08
N LEU A 140 -8.11 -1.77 -3.66
CA LEU A 140 -8.76 -1.48 -2.37
C LEU A 140 -10.24 -1.88 -2.41
N VAL A 141 -10.86 -1.60 -3.56
CA VAL A 141 -12.22 -1.96 -3.91
C VAL A 141 -12.22 -2.71 -5.25
N SER A 142 -13.30 -3.40 -5.56
CA SER A 142 -13.52 -4.06 -6.86
C SER A 142 -14.39 -3.19 -7.75
N GLN A 143 -13.92 -2.01 -8.16
CA GLN A 143 -14.71 -1.21 -9.10
C GLN A 143 -14.89 -1.97 -10.43
N ARG A 144 -16.06 -1.81 -11.05
CA ARG A 144 -16.45 -2.37 -12.34
C ARG A 144 -17.19 -1.32 -13.16
N GLU A 145 -17.40 -1.62 -14.43
CA GLU A 145 -17.96 -0.68 -15.42
C GLU A 145 -19.38 -0.17 -15.10
N ASP A 146 -20.19 -0.91 -14.33
CA ASP A 146 -21.60 -0.62 -14.12
C ASP A 146 -21.92 0.20 -12.86
N LEU A 147 -21.01 0.27 -11.88
CA LEU A 147 -21.18 0.98 -10.62
C LEU A 147 -19.88 1.64 -10.14
N VAL A 148 -19.97 2.75 -9.40
CA VAL A 148 -18.78 3.36 -8.78
C VAL A 148 -18.40 2.70 -7.45
N HIS A 149 -19.20 1.73 -6.99
CA HIS A 149 -18.97 0.88 -5.80
C HIS A 149 -18.74 1.68 -4.51
N ASP A 150 -19.60 2.67 -4.29
CA ASP A 150 -19.60 3.49 -3.07
C ASP A 150 -19.82 2.64 -1.80
N ASP A 151 -20.53 1.52 -1.94
CA ASP A 151 -20.70 0.51 -0.90
C ASP A 151 -19.36 -0.08 -0.43
N GLN A 152 -18.51 -0.53 -1.37
CA GLN A 152 -17.21 -1.11 -1.05
C GLN A 152 -16.23 -0.09 -0.49
N TRP A 153 -16.29 1.16 -0.96
CA TRP A 153 -15.56 2.26 -0.34
C TRP A 153 -16.02 2.49 1.11
N GLY A 154 -17.32 2.39 1.39
CA GLY A 154 -17.88 2.40 2.73
C GLY A 154 -17.36 1.23 3.58
N GLU A 155 -17.39 0.01 3.05
CA GLU A 155 -16.88 -1.19 3.73
C GLU A 155 -15.38 -1.08 4.06
N TRP A 156 -14.58 -0.58 3.13
CA TRP A 156 -13.13 -0.40 3.31
C TRP A 156 -12.82 0.61 4.41
N ASN A 157 -13.51 1.76 4.40
CA ASN A 157 -13.40 2.76 5.46
C ASN A 157 -13.86 2.18 6.81
N GLN A 158 -14.93 1.39 6.85
CA GLN A 158 -15.41 0.74 8.08
C GLN A 158 -14.47 -0.37 8.57
N ALA A 159 -13.80 -1.08 7.67
CA ALA A 159 -12.87 -2.14 8.01
C ALA A 159 -11.64 -1.60 8.77
N GLY A 160 -11.08 -0.48 8.32
CA GLY A 160 -10.03 0.25 9.03
C GLY A 160 -10.54 1.07 10.22
N GLY A 161 -11.74 1.63 10.11
CA GLY A 161 -12.38 2.45 11.14
C GLY A 161 -11.57 3.71 11.46
N PHE A 162 -11.58 4.12 12.74
CA PHE A 162 -10.82 5.29 13.19
C PHE A 162 -9.31 5.17 12.95
N ASN A 163 -8.77 3.95 12.78
CA ASN A 163 -7.35 3.76 12.51
C ASN A 163 -6.92 4.41 11.20
N TYR A 164 -7.76 4.36 10.15
CA TYR A 164 -7.46 5.03 8.88
C TYR A 164 -7.56 6.55 8.98
N ALA A 165 -8.16 7.07 10.04
CA ALA A 165 -8.16 8.50 10.35
C ALA A 165 -6.97 8.92 11.23
N MET A 166 -6.26 7.98 11.87
CA MET A 166 -5.16 8.26 12.79
C MET A 166 -3.78 7.85 12.25
N ILE A 167 -3.74 6.88 11.33
CA ILE A 167 -2.52 6.36 10.71
C ILE A 167 -2.52 6.74 9.23
N PRO A 168 -1.48 7.42 8.72
CA PRO A 168 -1.42 7.80 7.31
C PRO A 168 -1.37 6.58 6.37
N GLN A 169 -2.13 6.66 5.28
CA GLN A 169 -2.20 5.63 4.25
C GLN A 169 -1.30 5.98 3.05
N VAL A 170 -0.43 5.06 2.63
CA VAL A 170 0.36 5.11 1.37
C VAL A 170 -0.24 4.07 0.44
N LEU A 171 -0.80 4.49 -0.70
CA LEU A 171 -1.61 3.64 -1.55
C LEU A 171 -1.16 3.71 -3.01
N ALA A 172 -0.95 2.55 -3.63
CA ALA A 172 -0.93 2.39 -5.08
C ALA A 172 -2.35 2.19 -5.62
N ALA A 173 -2.61 2.65 -6.84
CA ALA A 173 -3.82 2.28 -7.56
C ALA A 173 -3.61 0.94 -8.27
N GLY A 174 -4.57 0.04 -8.13
CA GLY A 174 -4.69 -1.20 -8.88
C GLY A 174 -5.61 -1.08 -10.07
N ASN A 175 -5.81 -2.17 -10.81
CA ASN A 175 -6.66 -2.12 -12.00
C ASN A 175 -8.14 -1.96 -11.63
N HIS A 176 -8.55 -2.35 -10.43
CA HIS A 176 -9.92 -2.14 -9.95
C HIS A 176 -10.18 -0.75 -9.37
N GLU A 177 -9.20 0.14 -9.36
CA GLU A 177 -9.44 1.57 -9.16
C GLU A 177 -9.80 2.30 -10.47
N TYR A 178 -9.75 1.60 -11.60
CA TYR A 178 -10.02 2.13 -12.92
C TYR A 178 -11.32 1.57 -13.52
N LEU A 179 -11.94 2.37 -14.37
CA LEU A 179 -13.03 1.98 -15.25
C LEU A 179 -12.48 1.66 -16.64
N ASP A 180 -13.01 0.60 -17.24
CA ASP A 180 -12.61 0.13 -18.56
C ASP A 180 -13.22 1.05 -19.62
N GLY A 181 -12.48 1.26 -20.70
CA GLY A 181 -12.91 2.07 -21.82
C GLY A 181 -12.27 1.61 -23.11
N LEU A 182 -12.74 2.17 -24.22
CA LEU A 182 -12.17 1.93 -25.54
C LEU A 182 -11.78 3.27 -26.18
N ASN A 183 -10.59 3.30 -26.76
CA ASN A 183 -10.18 4.36 -27.68
C ASN A 183 -10.94 4.23 -29.01
N PRO A 184 -10.98 5.30 -29.85
CA PRO A 184 -11.67 5.25 -31.14
C PRO A 184 -11.17 4.18 -32.12
N ASP A 185 -9.93 3.71 -31.95
CA ASP A 185 -9.33 2.64 -32.76
C ASP A 185 -9.66 1.22 -32.23
N GLY A 186 -10.44 1.13 -31.15
CA GLY A 186 -10.84 -0.12 -30.51
C GLY A 186 -9.84 -0.69 -29.51
N SER A 187 -8.72 0.00 -29.25
CA SER A 187 -7.80 -0.38 -28.17
C SER A 187 -8.39 -0.08 -26.79
N GLU A 188 -8.07 -0.92 -25.80
CA GLU A 188 -8.49 -0.69 -24.41
C GLU A 188 -7.81 0.56 -23.82
N THR A 189 -8.52 1.24 -22.94
CA THR A 189 -8.02 2.34 -22.13
C THR A 189 -8.66 2.27 -20.74
N ARG A 190 -8.15 3.07 -19.82
CA ARG A 190 -8.60 3.09 -18.42
C ARG A 190 -8.87 4.53 -18.00
N THR A 191 -9.94 4.72 -17.22
CA THR A 191 -10.25 6.01 -16.58
C THR A 191 -10.27 5.83 -15.07
N LEU A 192 -9.49 6.63 -14.34
CA LEU A 192 -9.43 6.52 -12.88
C LEU A 192 -10.80 6.76 -12.26
N GLY A 193 -11.20 5.87 -11.36
CA GLY A 193 -12.49 5.92 -10.68
C GLY A 193 -12.68 7.23 -9.92
N PRO A 194 -13.90 7.80 -9.92
CA PRO A 194 -14.13 9.15 -9.40
C PRO A 194 -13.93 9.25 -7.88
N HIS A 195 -13.97 8.12 -7.17
CA HIS A 195 -13.70 8.08 -5.73
C HIS A 195 -12.24 8.34 -5.39
N TRP A 196 -11.28 7.95 -6.23
CA TRP A 196 -9.86 7.96 -5.85
C TRP A 196 -9.37 9.35 -5.42
N SER A 197 -9.52 10.34 -6.30
CA SER A 197 -9.11 11.73 -6.01
C SER A 197 -9.97 12.42 -4.96
N ARG A 198 -11.08 11.81 -4.52
CA ARG A 198 -11.95 12.31 -3.45
C ARG A 198 -11.62 11.67 -2.10
N GLN A 199 -11.26 10.39 -2.12
CA GLN A 199 -10.83 9.62 -0.96
C GLN A 199 -9.43 10.05 -0.51
N PHE A 200 -8.52 10.33 -1.44
CA PHE A 200 -7.11 10.54 -1.11
C PHE A 200 -6.61 11.92 -1.51
N ALA A 201 -6.01 12.62 -0.55
CA ALA A 201 -5.28 13.85 -0.78
C ALA A 201 -3.77 13.55 -0.79
N LEU A 202 -3.27 13.09 -1.94
CA LEU A 202 -1.90 12.60 -2.11
C LEU A 202 -0.89 13.76 -2.38
N PRO A 203 0.43 13.52 -2.32
CA PRO A 203 1.46 14.57 -2.40
C PRO A 203 1.59 15.34 -3.73
N GLN A 204 1.04 14.83 -4.83
CA GLN A 204 1.07 15.49 -6.16
C GLN A 204 2.49 15.76 -6.74
N ASN A 205 3.52 15.06 -6.25
CA ASN A 205 4.91 15.12 -6.72
C ASN A 205 5.26 14.05 -7.78
N GLY A 206 4.23 13.42 -8.36
CA GLY A 206 4.34 12.38 -9.37
C GLY A 206 4.55 12.83 -10.80
N VAL A 207 4.24 11.92 -11.72
CA VAL A 207 4.31 12.11 -13.17
C VAL A 207 3.14 12.94 -13.64
N GLU A 208 3.43 13.97 -14.44
CA GLU A 208 2.40 14.82 -15.04
C GLU A 208 1.33 13.99 -15.78
N GLY A 209 0.06 14.35 -15.61
CA GLY A 209 -1.07 13.57 -16.14
C GLY A 209 -1.51 12.38 -15.27
N VAL A 210 -0.67 11.88 -14.36
CA VAL A 210 -1.01 10.77 -13.42
C VAL A 210 -0.46 11.02 -12.01
N LYS A 211 -0.43 12.29 -11.58
CA LYS A 211 0.00 12.71 -10.23
C LYS A 211 -0.94 12.23 -9.12
N ASP A 212 -2.17 11.87 -9.49
CA ASP A 212 -3.15 11.32 -8.56
C ASP A 212 -2.82 9.88 -8.15
N THR A 213 -1.95 9.18 -8.87
CA THR A 213 -1.64 7.75 -8.60
C THR A 213 -0.15 7.45 -8.55
N THR A 214 0.69 8.37 -9.03
CA THR A 214 2.15 8.32 -8.89
C THR A 214 2.63 9.41 -7.95
N TYR A 215 3.50 9.07 -7.00
CA TYR A 215 4.06 10.02 -6.03
C TYR A 215 5.16 9.34 -5.20
N PHE A 216 5.93 10.13 -4.45
CA PHE A 216 6.79 9.58 -3.40
C PHE A 216 6.56 10.27 -2.06
N VAL A 217 6.87 9.56 -0.98
CA VAL A 217 6.82 10.02 0.41
C VAL A 217 8.15 9.70 1.09
N ASP A 218 8.76 10.69 1.74
CA ASP A 218 10.00 10.52 2.50
C ASP A 218 9.70 10.45 4.00
N TYR A 219 9.61 9.24 4.57
CA TYR A 219 9.31 9.03 5.99
C TYR A 219 10.54 8.52 6.74
N GLN A 220 11.12 9.36 7.61
CA GLN A 220 12.22 9.02 8.53
C GLN A 220 13.36 8.21 7.89
N GLY A 221 13.84 8.62 6.72
CA GLY A 221 14.93 7.96 6.01
C GLY A 221 14.50 6.77 5.13
N VAL A 222 13.20 6.61 4.87
CA VAL A 222 12.66 5.71 3.84
C VAL A 222 11.95 6.52 2.78
N ARG A 223 12.26 6.28 1.51
CA ARG A 223 11.48 6.79 0.38
C ARG A 223 10.55 5.70 -0.10
N PHE A 224 9.24 5.94 0.01
CA PHE A 224 8.21 5.14 -0.62
C PHE A 224 7.92 5.75 -1.99
N ILE A 225 8.14 5.00 -3.08
CA ILE A 225 7.86 5.41 -4.45
C ILE A 225 6.65 4.62 -4.93
N VAL A 226 5.56 5.31 -5.20
CA VAL A 226 4.32 4.71 -5.70
C VAL A 226 4.23 4.89 -7.21
N LEU A 227 4.06 3.78 -7.91
CA LEU A 227 3.90 3.71 -9.37
C LEU A 227 2.50 3.20 -9.71
N ASP A 228 2.05 3.53 -10.92
CA ASP A 228 0.77 3.11 -11.44
C ASP A 228 0.95 2.19 -12.64
N GLY A 229 0.95 0.88 -12.37
CA GLY A 229 1.11 -0.13 -13.41
C GLY A 229 -0.08 -0.20 -14.38
N THR A 230 -1.30 0.10 -13.93
CA THR A 230 -2.49 0.12 -14.80
C THR A 230 -2.35 1.22 -15.85
N SER A 231 -2.05 2.45 -15.41
CA SER A 231 -1.83 3.56 -16.33
C SER A 231 -0.62 3.33 -17.24
N ALA A 232 0.44 2.72 -16.71
CA ALA A 232 1.64 2.43 -17.49
C ALA A 232 1.33 1.47 -18.64
N LEU A 233 0.55 0.43 -18.39
CA LEU A 233 0.17 -0.58 -19.38
C LEU A 233 -0.90 -0.08 -20.35
N ASP A 234 -1.94 0.58 -19.84
CA ASP A 234 -3.19 0.79 -20.59
C ASP A 234 -3.43 2.25 -21.03
N MET A 235 -2.62 3.21 -20.55
CA MET A 235 -2.80 4.64 -20.83
C MET A 235 -1.56 5.30 -21.44
N GLY A 236 -0.57 4.50 -21.87
CA GLY A 236 0.63 4.99 -22.54
C GLY A 236 1.59 5.80 -21.66
N THR A 237 1.54 5.62 -20.33
CA THR A 237 2.36 6.40 -19.39
C THR A 237 3.67 5.73 -18.96
N LEU A 238 3.93 4.49 -19.41
CA LEU A 238 5.11 3.68 -19.01
C LEU A 238 6.43 4.44 -19.14
N ASP A 239 6.68 5.07 -20.28
CA ASP A 239 7.93 5.79 -20.55
C ASP A 239 8.14 6.98 -19.61
N GLN A 240 7.05 7.71 -19.32
CA GLN A 240 7.09 8.88 -18.44
C GLN A 240 7.32 8.44 -16.99
N GLN A 241 6.60 7.40 -16.54
CA GLN A 241 6.81 6.79 -15.23
C GLN A 241 8.21 6.21 -15.06
N THR A 242 8.77 5.58 -16.09
CA THR A 242 10.13 5.01 -16.05
C THR A 242 11.20 6.09 -15.88
N ARG A 243 11.10 7.20 -16.63
CA ARG A 243 12.01 8.35 -16.46
C ARG A 243 11.88 9.00 -15.09
N TRP A 244 10.65 9.17 -14.61
CA TRP A 244 10.40 9.73 -13.29
C TRP A 244 10.90 8.80 -12.17
N LEU A 245 10.69 7.48 -12.28
CA LEU A 245 11.22 6.49 -11.35
C LEU A 245 12.74 6.57 -11.25
N GLU A 246 13.45 6.62 -12.40
CA GLU A 246 14.90 6.77 -12.40
C GLU A 246 15.33 8.05 -11.69
N GLN A 247 14.66 9.18 -11.96
CA GLN A 247 14.96 10.45 -11.30
C GLN A 247 14.66 10.41 -9.79
N SER A 248 13.54 9.82 -9.38
CA SER A 248 13.13 9.67 -7.98
C SER A 248 14.09 8.79 -7.19
N LEU A 249 14.64 7.74 -7.81
CA LEU A 249 15.67 6.89 -7.21
C LEU A 249 17.02 7.61 -7.15
N LYS A 250 17.44 8.25 -8.24
CA LYS A 250 18.73 8.97 -8.33
C LYS A 250 18.84 10.13 -7.34
N THR A 251 17.72 10.79 -7.05
CA THR A 251 17.65 11.94 -6.12
C THR A 251 17.25 11.55 -4.71
N SER A 252 17.03 10.26 -4.44
CA SER A 252 16.61 9.80 -3.11
C SER A 252 17.70 10.04 -2.09
N PRO A 253 17.45 10.87 -1.05
CA PRO A 253 18.36 10.96 0.10
C PRO A 253 18.11 9.82 1.09
N ALA A 254 17.10 8.99 0.84
CA ALA A 254 16.65 7.99 1.77
C ALA A 254 17.69 6.87 1.92
N ARG A 255 17.72 6.32 3.12
CA ARG A 255 18.46 5.10 3.38
C ARG A 255 17.77 3.94 2.69
N TRP A 256 16.48 3.74 2.93
CA TRP A 256 15.73 2.65 2.32
C TRP A 256 14.86 3.18 1.18
N ASN A 257 14.88 2.52 0.03
CA ASN A 257 13.97 2.79 -1.09
C ASN A 257 13.01 1.62 -1.22
N ILE A 258 11.72 1.91 -1.08
CA ILE A 258 10.63 0.94 -1.20
C ILE A 258 9.74 1.37 -2.35
N VAL A 259 9.56 0.50 -3.32
CA VAL A 259 8.64 0.73 -4.44
C VAL A 259 7.32 0.03 -4.13
N VAL A 260 6.21 0.71 -4.38
CA VAL A 260 4.85 0.17 -4.27
C VAL A 260 4.19 0.29 -5.63
N THR A 261 3.73 -0.84 -6.18
CA THR A 261 3.04 -0.89 -7.47
C THR A 261 2.08 -2.06 -7.45
N HIS A 262 0.91 -1.94 -8.06
CA HIS A 262 -0.07 -3.01 -7.99
C HIS A 262 0.36 -4.26 -8.78
N GLN A 263 0.65 -4.13 -10.07
CA GLN A 263 1.02 -5.27 -10.90
C GLN A 263 2.41 -5.82 -10.53
N PRO A 264 2.55 -7.15 -10.37
CA PRO A 264 3.79 -7.80 -9.99
C PRO A 264 4.86 -7.75 -11.10
N VAL A 265 6.14 -7.65 -10.71
CA VAL A 265 7.25 -7.87 -11.66
C VAL A 265 7.40 -9.37 -11.93
N PHE A 266 7.21 -10.19 -10.90
CA PHE A 266 7.20 -11.65 -10.96
C PHE A 266 5.85 -12.16 -10.47
N THR A 267 5.10 -12.83 -11.34
CA THR A 267 3.75 -13.32 -11.00
C THR A 267 3.79 -14.66 -10.29
N CYS A 268 2.87 -14.86 -9.32
CA CYS A 268 2.64 -16.15 -8.67
C CYS A 268 1.38 -16.87 -9.17
N ALA A 269 0.48 -16.19 -9.89
CA ALA A 269 -0.76 -16.78 -10.40
C ALA A 269 -0.80 -16.87 -11.93
N ARG A 270 -0.22 -15.88 -12.63
CA ARG A 270 -0.32 -15.78 -14.09
C ARG A 270 0.79 -16.54 -14.82
N PRO A 271 0.53 -17.07 -16.03
CA PRO A 271 1.53 -17.81 -16.80
C PRO A 271 2.69 -16.92 -17.27
N GLU A 272 2.47 -15.64 -17.55
CA GLU A 272 3.53 -14.68 -17.87
C GLU A 272 3.76 -13.70 -16.71
N ASP A 273 4.98 -13.17 -16.63
CA ASP A 273 5.26 -11.97 -15.82
C ASP A 273 4.62 -10.75 -16.50
N THR A 274 4.54 -9.62 -15.80
CA THR A 274 4.12 -8.36 -16.43
C THR A 274 5.30 -7.78 -17.24
N GLU A 275 5.58 -8.39 -18.39
CA GLU A 275 6.79 -8.18 -19.18
C GLU A 275 7.10 -6.71 -19.54
N PRO A 276 6.12 -5.86 -19.93
CA PRO A 276 6.39 -4.44 -20.16
C PRO A 276 6.94 -3.73 -18.92
N LEU A 277 6.32 -3.95 -17.75
CA LEU A 277 6.76 -3.35 -16.48
C LEU A 277 8.09 -3.95 -16.01
N LYS A 278 8.24 -5.27 -16.12
CA LYS A 278 9.48 -5.97 -15.77
C LYS A 278 10.65 -5.44 -16.60
N THR A 279 10.48 -5.32 -17.92
CA THR A 279 11.51 -4.82 -18.84
C THR A 279 11.89 -3.38 -18.53
N ALA A 280 10.91 -2.52 -18.23
CA ALA A 280 11.16 -1.10 -18.00
C ALA A 280 11.72 -0.80 -16.59
N TRP A 281 11.17 -1.42 -15.54
CA TRP A 281 11.41 -1.01 -14.16
C TRP A 281 12.42 -1.87 -13.41
N LYS A 282 12.46 -3.19 -13.64
CA LYS A 282 13.42 -4.09 -12.96
C LYS A 282 14.87 -3.63 -13.11
N PRO A 283 15.35 -3.20 -14.30
CA PRO A 283 16.72 -2.72 -14.44
C PRO A 283 17.03 -1.50 -13.58
N LEU A 284 16.04 -0.62 -13.34
CA LEU A 284 16.18 0.53 -12.46
C LEU A 284 16.19 0.10 -10.99
N PHE A 285 15.31 -0.82 -10.60
CA PHE A 285 15.29 -1.37 -9.25
C PHE A 285 16.64 -2.00 -8.87
N GLU A 286 17.24 -2.77 -9.79
CA GLU A 286 18.56 -3.39 -9.60
C GLU A 286 19.69 -2.34 -9.61
N ARG A 287 19.70 -1.41 -10.56
CA ARG A 287 20.74 -0.37 -10.69
C ARG A 287 20.82 0.53 -9.47
N TYR A 288 19.69 0.92 -8.92
CA TYR A 288 19.59 1.83 -7.77
C TYR A 288 19.41 1.10 -6.44
N ALA A 289 19.55 -0.23 -6.43
CA ALA A 289 19.47 -1.07 -5.24
C ALA A 289 18.21 -0.81 -4.39
N VAL A 290 17.03 -0.80 -5.04
CA VAL A 290 15.74 -0.80 -4.35
C VAL A 290 15.69 -1.96 -3.36
N ASP A 291 15.17 -1.71 -2.16
CA ASP A 291 15.21 -2.69 -1.07
C ASP A 291 14.04 -3.66 -1.16
N LEU A 292 12.83 -3.11 -1.24
CA LEU A 292 11.58 -3.86 -1.31
C LEU A 292 10.74 -3.33 -2.49
N VAL A 293 10.09 -4.25 -3.19
CA VAL A 293 9.03 -3.96 -4.17
C VAL A 293 7.76 -4.65 -3.67
N LEU A 294 6.80 -3.85 -3.21
CA LEU A 294 5.56 -4.30 -2.56
C LEU A 294 4.41 -4.25 -3.56
N GLN A 295 3.78 -5.40 -3.80
CA GLN A 295 2.91 -5.62 -4.96
C GLN A 295 1.63 -6.37 -4.60
N GLY A 296 0.66 -6.33 -5.50
CA GLY A 296 -0.63 -6.99 -5.35
C GLY A 296 -0.98 -7.78 -6.60
N HIS A 297 -2.23 -7.66 -7.06
CA HIS A 297 -2.82 -8.12 -8.32
C HIS A 297 -2.95 -9.63 -8.49
N ASP A 298 -1.91 -10.35 -8.12
CA ASP A 298 -1.89 -11.79 -8.05
C ASP A 298 -2.39 -12.17 -6.66
N HIS A 299 -3.61 -12.72 -6.59
CA HIS A 299 -4.28 -13.09 -5.35
C HIS A 299 -3.71 -14.39 -4.76
N CYS A 300 -2.40 -14.37 -4.55
CA CYS A 300 -1.56 -15.36 -3.90
C CYS A 300 -0.48 -14.60 -3.11
N TYR A 301 0.36 -15.35 -2.42
CA TYR A 301 1.56 -14.79 -1.81
C TYR A 301 2.79 -15.28 -2.56
N SER A 302 3.73 -14.37 -2.79
CA SER A 302 5.07 -14.75 -3.18
C SER A 302 6.13 -13.80 -2.67
N ARG A 303 7.31 -14.36 -2.40
CA ARG A 303 8.54 -13.61 -2.18
C ARG A 303 9.59 -14.09 -3.15
N VAL A 304 10.11 -13.20 -3.99
CA VAL A 304 11.19 -13.48 -4.94
C VAL A 304 12.40 -12.63 -4.60
N THR A 305 13.54 -13.28 -4.36
CA THR A 305 14.83 -12.60 -4.10
C THR A 305 15.85 -12.86 -5.22
N ASN A 306 15.57 -13.82 -6.12
CA ASN A 306 16.39 -14.14 -7.27
C ASN A 306 15.53 -14.68 -8.42
N GLU A 307 15.64 -14.07 -9.60
CA GLU A 307 14.87 -14.47 -10.79
C GLU A 307 15.15 -15.91 -11.24
N ALA A 308 16.37 -16.41 -11.03
CA ALA A 308 16.75 -17.80 -11.33
C ALA A 308 16.19 -18.83 -10.33
N GLY A 309 15.44 -18.36 -9.34
CA GLY A 309 14.63 -19.18 -8.44
C GLY A 309 15.25 -19.53 -7.09
N ARG A 310 14.50 -20.25 -6.26
CA ARG A 310 14.78 -20.45 -4.83
C ARG A 310 16.10 -21.17 -4.55
N VAL A 311 16.56 -22.03 -5.45
CA VAL A 311 17.87 -22.69 -5.35
C VAL A 311 19.00 -21.68 -5.53
N ALA A 312 18.91 -20.83 -6.56
CA ALA A 312 19.88 -19.77 -6.80
C ALA A 312 19.87 -18.71 -5.69
N ALA A 313 18.67 -18.35 -5.20
CA ALA A 313 18.51 -17.47 -4.05
C ALA A 313 19.19 -18.01 -2.80
N LYS A 314 18.98 -19.29 -2.47
CA LYS A 314 19.65 -19.93 -1.32
C LYS A 314 21.17 -19.96 -1.49
N ALA A 315 21.66 -20.32 -2.67
CA ALA A 315 23.10 -20.35 -2.96
C ALA A 315 23.74 -18.96 -2.86
N ALA A 316 23.05 -17.91 -3.36
CA ALA A 316 23.50 -16.53 -3.25
C ALA A 316 23.61 -16.08 -1.78
N ARG A 317 22.59 -16.39 -0.97
CA ARG A 317 22.55 -16.04 0.46
C ARG A 317 23.63 -16.75 1.26
N VAL A 318 23.80 -18.07 1.09
CA VAL A 318 24.86 -18.85 1.73
C VAL A 318 26.25 -18.35 1.32
N GLY A 319 26.40 -17.93 0.06
CA GLY A 319 27.63 -17.34 -0.46
C GLY A 319 27.90 -15.90 0.00
N GLY A 320 27.02 -15.29 0.81
CA GLY A 320 27.17 -13.90 1.27
C GLY A 320 27.10 -12.87 0.14
N LYS A 321 26.37 -13.18 -0.94
CA LYS A 321 26.15 -12.23 -2.03
C LYS A 321 25.25 -11.10 -1.55
N VAL A 322 25.56 -9.90 -2.03
CA VAL A 322 24.69 -8.72 -1.87
C VAL A 322 23.31 -9.05 -2.43
N GLN A 323 22.29 -8.78 -1.64
CA GLN A 323 20.90 -8.93 -2.02
C GLN A 323 20.45 -7.69 -2.81
N GLY A 324 19.87 -7.92 -3.99
CA GLY A 324 19.13 -6.90 -4.75
C GLY A 324 17.70 -6.73 -4.22
N PRO A 325 16.78 -6.15 -5.00
CA PRO A 325 15.40 -5.97 -4.56
C PRO A 325 14.72 -7.27 -4.14
N VAL A 326 13.91 -7.21 -3.08
CA VAL A 326 13.00 -8.30 -2.70
C VAL A 326 11.61 -7.94 -3.20
N TYR A 327 11.08 -8.78 -4.10
CA TYR A 327 9.76 -8.60 -4.68
C TYR A 327 8.75 -9.39 -3.85
N MET A 328 7.68 -8.74 -3.44
CA MET A 328 6.64 -9.33 -2.61
C MET A 328 5.27 -9.09 -3.23
N VAL A 329 4.53 -10.17 -3.41
CA VAL A 329 3.10 -10.15 -3.73
C VAL A 329 2.35 -10.60 -2.49
N SER A 330 1.28 -9.90 -2.14
CA SER A 330 0.42 -10.27 -1.02
C SER A 330 -1.04 -9.98 -1.32
N VAL A 331 -1.94 -10.71 -0.65
CA VAL A 331 -3.39 -10.55 -0.73
C VAL A 331 -4.00 -10.59 0.67
N ALA A 332 -4.81 -9.60 1.00
CA ALA A 332 -5.55 -9.50 2.26
C ALA A 332 -7.03 -9.90 2.10
N GLY A 333 -7.56 -9.77 0.88
CA GLY A 333 -8.96 -9.96 0.48
C GLY A 333 -9.38 -11.42 0.33
N SER A 334 -10.63 -11.66 -0.05
CA SER A 334 -11.23 -13.00 -0.09
C SER A 334 -10.95 -13.79 -1.37
N LYS A 335 -10.79 -13.08 -2.50
CA LYS A 335 -10.57 -13.67 -3.82
C LYS A 335 -9.16 -14.26 -3.86
N MET A 336 -9.02 -15.48 -4.35
CA MET A 336 -7.76 -16.25 -4.37
C MET A 336 -7.51 -16.85 -5.76
N TYR A 337 -6.25 -16.96 -6.17
CA TYR A 337 -5.85 -17.61 -7.42
C TYR A 337 -4.94 -18.81 -7.19
N ASP A 338 -5.00 -19.74 -8.14
CA ASP A 338 -4.10 -20.89 -8.18
C ASP A 338 -2.66 -20.42 -8.37
N LEU A 339 -1.72 -21.15 -7.79
CA LEU A 339 -0.31 -20.93 -8.07
C LEU A 339 0.04 -21.38 -9.49
N ASN A 340 0.81 -20.57 -10.22
CA ASN A 340 1.34 -20.94 -11.52
C ASN A 340 2.44 -22.03 -11.41
N ASP A 341 2.78 -22.65 -12.54
CA ASP A 341 3.73 -23.77 -12.60
C ASP A 341 5.12 -23.45 -12.03
N ARG A 342 5.54 -22.17 -12.05
CA ARG A 342 6.83 -21.73 -11.53
C ARG A 342 6.81 -21.32 -10.06
N ALA A 343 5.66 -21.11 -9.46
CA ALA A 343 5.53 -20.62 -8.08
C ALA A 343 6.07 -21.60 -7.02
N HIS A 344 6.28 -22.87 -7.39
CA HIS A 344 6.91 -23.88 -6.54
C HIS A 344 8.45 -23.92 -6.64
N GLN A 345 9.04 -23.20 -7.60
CA GLN A 345 10.49 -23.24 -7.88
C GLN A 345 11.13 -21.86 -7.91
N GLN A 346 10.43 -20.82 -8.34
CA GLN A 346 10.98 -19.49 -8.48
C GLN A 346 10.92 -18.70 -7.16
N PRO A 347 9.75 -18.42 -6.55
CA PRO A 347 9.69 -17.74 -5.27
C PRO A 347 10.46 -18.48 -4.19
N ASP A 348 11.14 -17.75 -3.32
CA ASP A 348 11.71 -18.26 -2.07
C ASP A 348 10.63 -18.85 -1.15
N ARG A 349 9.45 -18.24 -1.22
CA ARG A 349 8.26 -18.62 -0.47
C ARG A 349 7.02 -18.27 -1.29
N SER A 350 6.03 -19.15 -1.30
CA SER A 350 4.72 -18.88 -1.89
C SER A 350 3.59 -19.33 -0.99
N ALA A 351 2.38 -18.80 -1.20
CA ALA A 351 1.16 -19.31 -0.58
C ALA A 351 -0.02 -19.14 -1.54
N GLU A 352 -0.90 -20.12 -1.51
CA GLU A 352 -2.20 -20.14 -2.13
C GLU A 352 -3.29 -20.14 -1.06
N GLU A 353 -4.49 -19.69 -1.40
CA GLU A 353 -5.67 -19.75 -0.51
C GLU A 353 -5.36 -19.26 0.93
N THR A 354 -4.68 -18.13 1.03
CA THR A 354 -4.16 -17.61 2.30
C THR A 354 -4.22 -16.09 2.33
N GLN A 355 -5.15 -15.56 3.13
CA GLN A 355 -5.17 -14.14 3.48
C GLN A 355 -3.98 -13.78 4.37
N LEU A 356 -3.23 -12.76 3.99
CA LEU A 356 -2.01 -12.33 4.67
C LEU A 356 -1.99 -10.81 4.90
N TYR A 357 -1.24 -10.42 5.92
CA TYR A 357 -0.77 -9.06 6.13
C TYR A 357 0.70 -9.10 6.52
N GLN A 358 1.41 -7.99 6.32
CA GLN A 358 2.82 -7.88 6.62
C GLN A 358 3.10 -6.75 7.59
N THR A 359 4.06 -6.96 8.48
CA THR A 359 4.63 -5.91 9.33
C THR A 359 6.09 -5.72 8.94
N VAL A 360 6.52 -4.46 8.82
CA VAL A 360 7.90 -4.11 8.51
C VAL A 360 8.48 -3.20 9.60
N ASP A 361 9.44 -3.73 10.36
CA ASP A 361 10.21 -2.99 11.37
C ASP A 361 11.43 -2.36 10.71
N VAL A 362 11.42 -1.04 10.60
CA VAL A 362 12.47 -0.23 9.97
C VAL A 362 13.46 0.20 11.03
N GLN A 363 14.70 -0.26 10.90
CA GLN A 363 15.84 0.12 11.74
C GLN A 363 16.95 0.74 10.88
N ASP A 364 17.93 1.36 11.52
CA ASP A 364 18.98 2.11 10.82
C ASP A 364 19.75 1.22 9.82
N SER A 365 20.03 -0.03 10.19
CA SER A 365 20.76 -0.97 9.35
C SER A 365 19.99 -2.27 9.09
N ARG A 366 18.68 -2.30 9.35
CA ARG A 366 17.87 -3.50 9.16
C ARG A 366 16.41 -3.21 8.86
N LEU A 367 15.86 -3.87 7.84
CA LEU A 367 14.42 -4.04 7.67
C LEU A 367 14.03 -5.45 8.11
N LYS A 368 13.12 -5.60 9.08
CA LYS A 368 12.55 -6.91 9.40
C LYS A 368 11.16 -7.02 8.81
N VAL A 369 10.96 -7.98 7.91
CA VAL A 369 9.68 -8.23 7.27
C VAL A 369 9.09 -9.51 7.84
N ARG A 370 7.85 -9.46 8.29
CA ARG A 370 7.11 -10.61 8.81
C ARG A 370 5.75 -10.67 8.12
N SER A 371 5.44 -11.81 7.53
CA SER A 371 4.14 -12.10 6.91
C SER A 371 3.33 -12.96 7.86
N TYR A 372 2.11 -12.55 8.16
CA TYR A 372 1.20 -13.26 9.05
C TYR A 372 -0.09 -13.60 8.33
N THR A 373 -0.64 -14.79 8.62
CA THR A 373 -1.97 -15.14 8.12
C THR A 373 -3.04 -14.28 8.82
N ALA A 374 -4.24 -14.25 8.26
CA ALA A 374 -5.41 -13.63 8.89
C ALA A 374 -5.76 -14.19 10.29
N ALA A 375 -5.18 -15.31 10.70
CA ALA A 375 -5.29 -15.87 12.05
C ALA A 375 -4.11 -15.46 12.99
N GLY A 376 -3.25 -14.54 12.56
CA GLY A 376 -2.09 -14.06 13.33
C GLY A 376 -0.91 -15.03 13.38
N LYS A 377 -0.88 -16.08 12.54
CA LYS A 377 0.22 -17.05 12.52
C LYS A 377 1.34 -16.53 11.63
N LEU A 378 2.58 -16.51 12.12
CA LEU A 378 3.75 -16.18 11.32
C LEU A 378 3.92 -17.21 10.19
N TYR A 379 3.93 -16.72 8.95
CA TYR A 379 3.98 -17.55 7.74
C TYR A 379 5.32 -17.44 7.00
N ASP A 380 5.88 -16.24 6.91
CA ASP A 380 7.20 -15.98 6.33
C ASP A 380 7.94 -14.88 7.11
N ALA A 381 9.27 -14.92 7.07
CA ALA A 381 10.11 -13.98 7.79
C ALA A 381 11.50 -13.84 7.15
N PHE A 382 11.89 -12.61 6.87
CA PHE A 382 13.27 -12.28 6.50
C PHE A 382 13.68 -10.92 7.08
N ASP A 383 14.98 -10.74 7.21
CA ASP A 383 15.62 -9.46 7.54
C ASP A 383 16.52 -9.06 6.37
N LEU A 384 16.41 -7.82 5.89
CA LEU A 384 17.43 -7.19 5.06
C LEU A 384 18.38 -6.43 5.98
N GLU A 385 19.61 -6.90 6.10
CA GLU A 385 20.64 -6.31 6.94
C GLU A 385 21.63 -5.55 6.06
N ARG A 386 21.86 -4.28 6.37
CA ARG A 386 22.75 -3.42 5.60
C ARG A 386 24.13 -3.38 6.24
N ASP A 387 25.16 -3.64 5.43
CA ASP A 387 26.54 -3.60 5.88
C ASP A 387 27.11 -2.16 5.90
N GLY A 388 28.32 -2.00 6.44
CA GLY A 388 29.01 -0.69 6.52
C GLY A 388 29.38 -0.07 5.17
N LYS A 389 29.09 -0.73 4.04
CA LYS A 389 29.25 -0.22 2.67
C LYS A 389 27.89 0.07 2.01
N ASN A 390 26.81 0.13 2.80
CA ASN A 390 25.43 0.31 2.34
C ASN A 390 24.93 -0.79 1.39
N ARG A 391 25.41 -2.02 1.55
CA ARG A 391 24.95 -3.17 0.75
C ARG A 391 24.05 -4.05 1.59
N ASN A 392 22.94 -4.50 1.02
CA ASN A 392 22.00 -5.36 1.72
C ASN A 392 22.43 -6.83 1.65
N HIS A 393 22.13 -7.56 2.72
CA HIS A 393 22.25 -9.00 2.81
C HIS A 393 20.95 -9.55 3.39
N LEU A 394 20.38 -10.57 2.76
CA LEU A 394 19.15 -11.18 3.25
C LEU A 394 19.45 -12.31 4.23
N ARG A 395 18.77 -12.26 5.37
CA ARG A 395 18.81 -13.28 6.40
C ARG A 395 17.41 -13.82 6.66
N GLU A 396 17.29 -15.14 6.84
CA GLU A 396 16.05 -15.79 7.29
C GLU A 396 16.22 -16.18 8.76
N PRO A 397 15.78 -15.34 9.73
CA PRO A 397 16.06 -15.58 11.14
C PRO A 397 15.22 -16.73 11.73
N VAL A 398 14.12 -17.11 11.07
CA VAL A 398 13.20 -18.16 11.53
C VAL A 398 13.47 -19.44 10.75
N LYS A 399 14.03 -20.45 11.42
CA LYS A 399 14.39 -21.73 10.79
C LYS A 399 13.19 -22.62 10.49
N ASN A 400 12.17 -22.55 11.35
CA ASN A 400 11.01 -23.45 11.31
C ASN A 400 9.74 -22.64 11.04
N LEU A 401 9.57 -22.21 9.80
CA LEU A 401 8.31 -21.66 9.32
C LEU A 401 7.30 -22.80 9.05
N PRO A 402 5.99 -22.52 9.03
CA PRO A 402 4.97 -23.48 8.61
C PRO A 402 5.26 -24.08 7.21
N ALA A 403 4.58 -25.16 6.82
CA ALA A 403 4.62 -25.62 5.44
C ALA A 403 4.08 -24.56 4.47
N GLU A 404 4.54 -24.58 3.21
CA GLU A 404 3.90 -23.76 2.17
C GLU A 404 2.44 -24.20 2.02
N ARG A 405 1.55 -23.23 1.90
CA ARG A 405 0.12 -23.46 1.71
C ARG A 405 -0.18 -23.47 0.22
N ALA A 406 -0.75 -24.55 -0.26
CA ALA A 406 -1.14 -24.73 -1.65
C ALA A 406 -2.39 -25.60 -1.70
N CYS A 407 -3.22 -25.42 -2.72
CA CYS A 407 -4.31 -26.32 -2.97
C CYS A 407 -3.80 -27.66 -3.53
N THR A 408 -4.54 -28.70 -3.20
CA THR A 408 -4.49 -29.98 -3.92
C THR A 408 -5.64 -30.02 -4.92
N GLN A 409 -5.73 -31.07 -5.75
CA GLN A 409 -6.78 -31.17 -6.78
C GLN A 409 -8.21 -30.98 -6.26
N THR A 410 -8.49 -31.23 -4.97
CA THR A 410 -9.84 -31.13 -4.41
C THR A 410 -9.94 -30.39 -3.07
N ALA A 411 -8.82 -30.15 -2.38
CA ALA A 411 -8.82 -29.57 -1.05
C ALA A 411 -7.79 -28.45 -0.89
N GLY A 412 -8.22 -27.38 -0.24
CA GLY A 412 -7.40 -26.28 0.22
C GLY A 412 -6.56 -26.62 1.45
N PRO A 413 -5.63 -25.72 1.84
CA PRO A 413 -4.67 -25.94 2.92
C PRO A 413 -5.31 -26.05 4.32
N ASP A 414 -6.58 -25.66 4.47
CA ASP A 414 -7.34 -25.78 5.72
C ASP A 414 -8.29 -26.99 5.75
N GLY A 415 -8.23 -27.88 4.75
CA GLY A 415 -9.01 -29.12 4.68
C GLY A 415 -10.43 -28.99 4.12
N PHE A 416 -10.81 -27.79 3.66
CA PHE A 416 -12.05 -27.54 2.91
C PHE A 416 -11.80 -27.59 1.39
N ALA A 417 -12.85 -27.49 0.58
CA ALA A 417 -12.70 -27.36 -0.86
C ALA A 417 -11.91 -26.09 -1.20
N CYS A 418 -10.97 -26.20 -2.14
CA CYS A 418 -10.15 -25.07 -2.57
C CYS A 418 -11.03 -24.00 -3.24
N SER A 419 -10.86 -22.74 -2.82
CA SER A 419 -11.56 -21.57 -3.35
C SER A 419 -10.76 -20.80 -4.40
N SER A 420 -9.48 -21.11 -4.57
CA SER A 420 -8.61 -20.55 -5.60
C SER A 420 -9.12 -20.86 -7.01
N ARG A 421 -8.82 -19.97 -7.95
CA ARG A 421 -9.19 -20.11 -9.36
C ARG A 421 -7.98 -19.86 -10.26
N ALA A 422 -7.87 -20.65 -11.33
CA ALA A 422 -6.90 -20.43 -12.39
C ALA A 422 -7.05 -19.05 -13.04
N LYS A 423 -5.95 -18.55 -13.60
CA LYS A 423 -5.84 -17.20 -14.17
C LYS A 423 -5.45 -17.14 -15.63
#